data_AF-A0A6V7W7T6-F1
#
_entry.id   AF-A0A6V7W7T6-F1
#
_cell.length_a   1.000
_cell.length_b   1.000
_cell.length_c   1.000
_cell.angle_alpha   90.00
_cell.angle_beta   90.00
_cell.angle_gamma   90.00
#
_symmetry.space_group_name_H-M   'P 1'
#
loop_
_entity.id
_entity.type
_entity.pdbx_description
1 polymer ?
#
loop_
_entity_poly.entity_id
_entity_poly.type
_entity_poly.pdbx_seq_one_letter_code
_entity_poly.pdbx_strand_id
1 'polypeptide(L)'
;MALLLEEELKRNQSDSDYYLNHLIRGEYYIHENIIRTRNVVISNLEQVIKQWIENVKANKGIVNDNSEEEEFQLLEGGSEILGTTAYWSDMDILCVLPKYISIYDFIAEDEFGLYGALMTVEVVLKPEST
;
A
#
# COMPACT_ATOMS: atom_id res chain seq x y z
N MET A 1 -46.66 -10.02 -16.90
CA MET A 1 -45.97 -9.01 -16.05
C MET A 1 -45.65 -9.57 -14.67
N ALA A 2 -46.61 -10.12 -13.91
CA ALA A 2 -46.36 -10.68 -12.56
C ALA A 2 -45.32 -11.82 -12.51
N LEU A 3 -45.33 -12.74 -13.48
CA LEU A 3 -44.36 -13.85 -13.55
C LEU A 3 -42.90 -13.40 -13.79
N LEU A 4 -42.71 -12.31 -14.56
CA LEU A 4 -41.38 -11.76 -14.82
C LEU A 4 -40.79 -11.10 -13.55
N LEU A 5 -41.64 -10.41 -12.78
CA LEU A 5 -41.27 -9.83 -11.49
C LEU A 5 -40.91 -10.89 -10.45
N GLU A 6 -41.64 -12.00 -10.39
CA GLU A 6 -41.32 -13.12 -9.48
C GLU A 6 -40.01 -13.83 -9.84
N GLU A 7 -39.71 -14.00 -11.13
CA GLU A 7 -38.43 -14.56 -11.56
C GLU A 7 -37.25 -13.62 -11.26
N GLU A 8 -37.40 -12.32 -11.48
CA GLU A 8 -36.36 -11.34 -11.12
C GLU A 8 -36.15 -11.27 -9.60
N LEU A 9 -37.23 -11.30 -8.80
CA LEU A 9 -37.13 -11.33 -7.33
C LEU A 9 -36.39 -12.57 -6.82
N LYS A 10 -36.65 -13.75 -7.41
CA LYS A 10 -35.95 -15.00 -7.06
C LYS A 10 -34.49 -14.98 -7.47
N ARG A 11 -34.15 -14.42 -8.63
CA ARG A 11 -32.74 -14.25 -9.06
C ARG A 11 -31.99 -13.30 -8.12
N ASN A 12 -32.59 -12.15 -7.80
CA ASN A 12 -31.97 -11.19 -6.90
C ASN A 12 -31.77 -11.74 -5.48
N GLN A 13 -32.69 -12.57 -4.98
CA GLN A 13 -32.52 -13.27 -3.70
C GLN A 13 -31.41 -14.32 -3.76
N SER A 14 -31.35 -15.11 -4.84
CA SER A 14 -30.29 -16.10 -5.08
C SER A 14 -28.91 -15.46 -5.13
N ASP A 15 -28.77 -14.33 -5.83
CA ASP A 15 -27.50 -13.61 -5.94
C ASP A 15 -27.12 -12.98 -4.59
N SER A 16 -28.07 -12.38 -3.89
CA SER A 16 -27.84 -11.85 -2.53
C SER A 16 -27.33 -12.92 -1.57
N ASP A 17 -27.94 -14.10 -1.57
CA ASP A 17 -27.53 -15.22 -0.72
C ASP A 17 -26.15 -15.77 -1.12
N TYR A 18 -25.82 -15.76 -2.41
CA TYR A 18 -24.49 -16.12 -2.90
C TYR A 18 -23.42 -15.16 -2.35
N TYR A 19 -23.59 -13.85 -2.54
CA TYR A 19 -22.64 -12.85 -2.04
C TYR A 19 -22.56 -12.85 -0.51
N LEU A 20 -23.68 -12.98 0.20
CA LEU A 20 -23.67 -13.08 1.67
C LEU A 20 -22.90 -14.31 2.14
N ASN A 21 -23.09 -15.46 1.49
CA ASN A 21 -22.38 -16.69 1.88
C ASN A 21 -20.87 -16.57 1.66
N HIS A 22 -20.41 -15.92 0.59
CA HIS A 22 -18.98 -15.69 0.38
C HIS A 22 -18.41 -14.62 1.31
N LEU A 23 -19.19 -13.60 1.69
CA LEU A 23 -18.83 -12.67 2.77
C LEU A 23 -18.67 -13.43 4.11
N ILE A 24 -19.66 -14.23 4.49
CA ILE A 24 -19.69 -14.98 5.76
C ILE A 24 -18.56 -16.03 5.82
N ARG A 25 -18.17 -16.60 4.68
CA ARG A 25 -17.03 -17.53 4.57
C ARG A 25 -15.66 -16.86 4.68
N GLY A 26 -15.61 -15.53 4.79
CA GLY A 26 -14.35 -14.79 4.95
C GLY A 26 -13.57 -14.59 3.66
N GLU A 27 -14.09 -15.02 2.51
CA GLU A 27 -13.37 -14.96 1.23
C GLU A 27 -13.19 -13.52 0.73
N TYR A 28 -14.01 -12.58 1.21
CA TYR A 28 -13.91 -11.15 0.93
C TYR A 28 -13.37 -10.31 2.10
N TYR A 29 -13.07 -10.93 3.25
CA TYR A 29 -12.51 -10.22 4.40
C TYR A 29 -10.99 -10.36 4.41
N ILE A 30 -10.31 -9.24 4.63
CA ILE A 30 -8.89 -9.28 4.92
C ILE A 30 -8.68 -9.86 6.33
N HIS A 31 -7.97 -10.97 6.42
CA HIS A 31 -7.64 -11.58 7.71
C HIS A 31 -6.70 -10.67 8.51
N GLU A 32 -6.82 -10.66 9.84
CA GLU A 32 -5.99 -9.86 10.75
C GLU A 32 -4.48 -10.09 10.52
N ASN A 33 -4.07 -11.32 10.21
CA ASN A 33 -2.68 -11.64 9.87
C ASN A 33 -2.20 -10.88 8.63
N ILE A 34 -3.06 -10.71 7.62
CA ILE A 34 -2.74 -10.00 6.38
C ILE A 34 -2.64 -8.49 6.65
N ILE A 35 -3.56 -7.93 7.45
CA ILE A 35 -3.47 -6.54 7.94
C ILE A 35 -2.12 -6.33 8.64
N ARG A 36 -1.74 -7.23 9.55
CA ARG A 36 -0.47 -7.15 10.27
C ARG A 36 0.73 -7.22 9.32
N THR A 37 0.71 -8.12 8.34
CA THR A 37 1.77 -8.20 7.33
C THR A 37 1.87 -6.90 6.53
N ARG A 38 0.74 -6.33 6.07
CA ARG A 38 0.71 -5.04 5.35
C ARG A 38 1.33 -3.91 6.18
N ASN A 39 0.97 -3.81 7.47
CA ASN A 39 1.57 -2.82 8.38
C ASN A 39 3.09 -2.98 8.55
N VAL A 40 3.60 -4.22 8.58
CA VAL A 40 5.05 -4.48 8.60
C VAL A 40 5.71 -4.01 7.30
N VAL A 41 5.11 -4.28 6.15
CA VAL A 41 5.62 -3.79 4.85
C VAL A 41 5.67 -2.27 4.82
N ILE A 42 4.62 -1.58 5.27
CA ILE A 42 4.57 -0.12 5.33
C ILE A 42 5.68 0.41 6.24
N SER A 43 5.86 -0.16 7.44
CA SER A 43 6.91 0.27 8.37
C SER A 43 8.32 0.06 7.81
N ASN A 44 8.55 -1.03 7.06
CA ASN A 44 9.82 -1.26 6.38
C ASN A 44 10.04 -0.25 5.24
N LEU A 45 8.99 0.05 4.48
CA LEU A 45 9.03 1.04 3.41
C LEU A 45 9.37 2.44 3.96
N GLU A 46 8.80 2.83 5.10
CA GLU A 46 9.15 4.08 5.78
C GLU A 46 10.64 4.15 6.16
N GLN A 47 11.21 3.05 6.66
CA GLN A 47 12.63 3.01 7.04
C GLN A 47 13.54 3.18 5.81
N VAL A 48 13.22 2.51 4.71
CA VAL A 48 13.99 2.62 3.46
C VAL A 48 13.91 4.05 2.91
N ILE A 49 12.72 4.65 2.90
CA ILE A 49 12.53 6.02 2.40
C ILE A 49 13.25 7.03 3.29
N LYS A 50 13.20 6.89 4.62
CA LYS A 50 13.98 7.72 5.56
C LYS A 50 15.47 7.69 5.22
N GLN A 51 16.03 6.49 5.10
CA GLN A 51 17.45 6.34 4.81
C GLN A 51 17.81 6.91 3.42
N TRP A 52 16.97 6.68 2.42
CA TRP A 52 17.15 7.23 1.08
C TRP A 52 17.11 8.77 1.06
N ILE A 53 16.16 9.40 1.77
CA ILE A 53 16.06 10.86 1.88
C ILE A 53 17.34 11.46 2.46
N GLU A 54 17.90 10.86 3.51
CA GLU A 54 19.17 11.31 4.09
C GLU A 54 20.34 11.21 3.10
N ASN A 55 20.38 10.15 2.30
CA ASN A 55 21.39 10.00 1.25
C ASN A 55 21.24 11.06 0.15
N VAL A 56 20.02 11.35 -0.29
CA VAL A 56 19.74 12.41 -1.29
C VAL A 56 20.12 13.78 -0.73
N LYS A 57 19.78 14.05 0.53
CA LYS A 57 20.11 15.29 1.22
C LYS A 57 21.63 15.50 1.29
N ALA A 58 22.37 14.46 1.68
CA ALA A 58 23.83 14.47 1.72
C ALA A 58 24.45 14.67 0.32
N ASN A 59 23.95 13.96 -0.69
CA ASN A 59 24.45 14.06 -2.07
C ASN A 59 24.23 15.45 -2.68
N LYS A 60 23.13 16.11 -2.32
CA LYS A 60 22.82 17.49 -2.74
C LYS A 60 23.50 18.58 -1.90
N GLY A 61 24.27 18.19 -0.87
CA GLY A 61 24.97 19.13 -0.01
C GLY A 61 24.04 20.03 0.83
N ILE A 62 22.82 19.58 1.11
CA ILE A 62 21.84 20.32 1.90
C ILE A 62 22.26 20.21 3.38
N VAL A 63 22.76 21.32 3.94
CA VAL A 63 23.15 21.40 5.35
C VAL A 63 21.89 21.37 6.22
N ASN A 64 21.93 20.65 7.35
CA ASN A 64 20.88 20.66 8.36
C ASN A 64 20.63 22.09 8.87
N ASP A 65 19.72 22.81 8.21
CA ASP A 65 19.11 23.98 8.80
C ASP A 65 18.05 23.47 9.79
N ASN A 66 17.96 24.11 10.95
CA ASN A 66 17.03 23.73 12.02
C ASN A 66 15.56 24.07 11.67
N SER A 67 15.25 24.21 10.37
CA SER A 67 13.89 24.34 9.89
C SER A 67 13.19 23.01 10.11
N GLU A 68 12.17 23.04 10.97
CA GLU A 68 11.16 22.02 11.26
C GLU A 68 11.21 20.83 10.31
N GLU A 69 11.51 19.67 10.89
CA GLU A 69 11.54 18.34 10.27
C GLU A 69 10.73 18.28 8.97
N GLU A 70 11.41 18.36 7.82
CA GLU A 70 10.78 18.13 6.52
C GLU A 70 10.51 16.63 6.41
N GLU A 71 9.45 16.18 7.10
CA GLU A 71 9.03 14.79 7.11
C GLU A 71 8.36 14.44 5.77
N PHE A 72 8.77 13.31 5.21
CA PHE A 72 7.98 12.63 4.19
C PHE A 72 6.76 11.99 4.84
N GLN A 73 5.74 11.71 4.04
CA GLN A 73 4.54 11.02 4.49
C GLN A 73 4.16 9.92 3.51
N LEU A 74 3.74 8.77 4.04
CA LEU A 74 3.08 7.73 3.26
C LEU A 74 1.58 7.83 3.47
N LEU A 75 0.83 7.87 2.39
CA LEU A 75 -0.62 7.94 2.37
C LEU A 75 -1.16 6.72 1.66
N GLU A 76 -1.98 5.94 2.35
CA GLU A 76 -2.72 4.84 1.74
C GLU A 76 -3.80 5.37 0.79
N GLY A 77 -3.96 4.71 -0.35
CA GLY A 77 -4.95 5.02 -1.37
C GLY A 77 -5.79 3.79 -1.75
N GLY A 78 -6.55 3.94 -2.84
CA GLY A 78 -7.23 2.81 -3.47
C GLY A 78 -8.27 2.12 -2.60
N SER A 79 -8.34 0.79 -2.71
CA SER A 79 -9.32 -0.01 -1.96
C SER A 79 -9.10 0.01 -0.45
N GLU A 80 -7.89 0.34 0.01
CA GLU A 80 -7.50 0.33 1.42
C GLU A 80 -8.26 1.40 2.19
N ILE A 81 -8.17 2.65 1.73
CA ILE A 81 -8.88 3.79 2.36
C ILE A 81 -10.40 3.69 2.19
N LEU A 82 -10.87 2.97 1.17
CA LEU A 82 -12.29 2.72 0.92
C LEU A 82 -12.85 1.56 1.76
N GLY A 83 -12.01 0.80 2.47
CA GLY A 83 -12.43 -0.35 3.26
C GLY A 83 -12.97 -1.51 2.42
N THR A 84 -12.56 -1.59 1.15
CA THR A 84 -12.99 -2.60 0.18
C THR A 84 -11.84 -3.51 -0.28
N THR A 85 -10.68 -3.39 0.36
CA THR A 85 -9.51 -4.25 0.11
C THR A 85 -9.86 -5.72 0.34
N ALA A 86 -9.60 -6.53 -0.69
CA ALA A 86 -9.61 -7.97 -0.58
C ALA A 86 -8.21 -8.49 -0.18
N TYR A 87 -8.12 -9.72 0.30
CA TYR A 87 -6.86 -10.26 0.79
C TYR A 87 -5.74 -10.33 -0.27
N TRP A 88 -6.11 -10.35 -1.55
CA TRP A 88 -5.20 -10.40 -2.70
C TRP A 88 -4.94 -9.02 -3.34
N SER A 89 -5.62 -7.98 -2.86
CA SER A 89 -5.44 -6.63 -3.40
C SER A 89 -4.02 -6.13 -3.09
N ASP A 90 -3.45 -5.41 -4.04
CA ASP A 90 -2.25 -4.62 -3.85
C ASP A 90 -2.47 -3.47 -2.83
N MET A 91 -1.38 -2.79 -2.48
CA MET A 91 -1.40 -1.59 -1.64
C MET A 91 -1.04 -0.38 -2.50
N ASP A 92 -2.00 0.52 -2.66
CA ASP A 92 -1.74 1.83 -3.25
C ASP A 92 -1.16 2.76 -2.19
N ILE A 93 0.09 3.17 -2.35
CA ILE A 93 0.78 4.08 -1.43
C ILE A 93 1.26 5.31 -2.20
N LEU A 94 0.79 6.48 -1.80
CA LEU A 94 1.31 7.76 -2.25
C LEU A 94 2.41 8.22 -1.28
N CYS A 95 3.61 8.44 -1.81
CA CYS A 95 4.72 9.01 -1.07
C CYS A 95 4.81 10.53 -1.30
N VAL A 96 4.61 11.30 -0.24
CA VAL A 96 4.76 12.76 -0.22
C VAL A 96 6.16 13.09 0.27
N LEU A 97 6.93 13.82 -0.53
CA LEU A 97 8.35 14.05 -0.31
C LEU A 97 8.68 15.54 -0.18
N PRO A 98 9.79 15.89 0.50
CA PRO A 98 10.32 17.25 0.53
C PRO A 98 10.57 17.83 -0.87
N LYS A 99 10.40 19.15 -1.00
CA LYS A 99 10.47 19.86 -2.29
C LYS A 99 11.80 19.70 -3.04
N TYR A 100 12.90 19.50 -2.32
CA TYR A 100 14.21 19.32 -2.93
C TYR A 100 14.39 17.95 -3.61
N ILE A 101 13.48 17.01 -3.37
CA ILE A 101 13.44 15.70 -4.01
C ILE A 101 12.60 15.80 -5.28
N SER A 102 13.21 15.50 -6.41
CA SER A 102 12.56 15.49 -7.71
C SER A 102 12.08 14.09 -8.06
N ILE A 103 11.20 14.01 -9.07
CA ILE A 103 10.77 12.73 -9.62
C ILE A 103 11.96 11.92 -10.20
N TYR A 104 13.04 12.58 -10.65
CA TYR A 104 14.22 11.88 -11.15
C TYR A 104 15.00 11.18 -10.05
N ASP A 105 15.06 11.78 -8.85
CA ASP A 105 15.62 11.11 -7.68
C ASP A 105 14.75 9.91 -7.29
N PHE A 106 13.43 10.01 -7.47
CA PHE A 106 12.50 8.91 -7.14
C PHE A 106 12.65 7.71 -8.08
N ILE A 107 12.70 7.94 -9.40
CA ILE A 107 12.71 6.87 -10.42
C ILE A 107 14.11 6.36 -10.80
N ALA A 108 15.19 6.96 -10.29
CA ALA A 108 16.55 6.53 -10.62
C ALA A 108 16.80 5.08 -10.16
N GLU A 109 17.52 4.32 -10.98
CA GLU A 109 17.84 2.91 -10.72
C GLU A 109 19.18 2.73 -9.99
N ASP A 110 19.92 3.82 -9.78
CA ASP A 110 21.20 3.81 -9.08
C ASP A 110 21.05 3.85 -7.55
N GLU A 111 22.17 3.82 -6.83
CA GLU A 111 22.22 3.84 -5.36
C GLU A 111 21.64 5.12 -4.72
N PHE A 112 21.43 6.18 -5.52
CA PHE A 112 20.82 7.43 -5.07
C PHE A 112 19.34 7.53 -5.43
N GLY A 113 18.82 6.59 -6.21
CA GLY A 113 17.41 6.48 -6.55
C GLY A 113 16.61 5.66 -5.54
N LEU A 114 15.34 6.02 -5.31
CA LEU A 114 14.49 5.24 -4.41
C LEU A 114 14.23 3.83 -4.99
N TYR A 115 14.06 3.73 -6.31
CA TYR A 115 13.89 2.42 -6.96
C TYR A 115 15.13 1.55 -6.76
N GLY A 116 16.33 2.09 -6.96
CA GLY A 116 17.58 1.38 -6.65
C GLY A 116 17.68 0.98 -5.18
N ALA A 117 17.35 1.88 -4.25
CA ALA A 117 17.33 1.59 -2.82
C ALA A 117 16.39 0.42 -2.48
N LEU A 118 15.17 0.40 -3.03
CA LEU A 118 14.20 -0.68 -2.81
C LEU A 118 14.70 -2.02 -3.36
N MET A 119 15.40 -2.02 -4.50
CA MET A 119 15.98 -3.24 -5.09
C MET A 119 17.12 -3.83 -4.25
N THR A 120 17.82 -3.01 -3.46
CA THR A 120 18.83 -3.52 -2.50
C THR A 120 18.22 -4.17 -1.25
N VAL A 121 16.93 -3.95 -1.00
CA VAL A 121 16.19 -4.45 0.17
C VAL A 121 15.50 -5.79 -0.13
N GLU A 122 16.08 -6.62 -1.00
CA GLU A 122 15.62 -7.98 -1.37
C GLU A 122 15.42 -8.95 -0.18
N VAL A 123 15.69 -8.54 1.06
CA VAL A 123 15.77 -9.40 2.25
C VAL A 123 14.54 -9.32 3.18
N VAL A 124 13.65 -8.33 3.08
CA VAL A 124 12.67 -8.07 4.17
C VAL A 124 11.24 -8.54 3.88
N LEU A 125 10.92 -8.99 2.65
CA LEU A 125 9.55 -9.39 2.27
C LEU A 125 9.37 -10.89 2.03
N LYS A 126 10.23 -11.75 2.61
CA LYS A 126 9.88 -13.17 2.75
C LYS A 126 9.14 -13.35 4.07
N PRO A 127 7.82 -13.65 4.08
CA PRO A 127 7.21 -14.17 5.29
C PRO A 127 7.98 -15.44 5.68
N GLU A 128 8.33 -15.58 6.95
CA GLU A 128 8.93 -16.82 7.44
C GLU A 128 8.06 -17.99 7.01
N SER A 129 8.62 -18.85 6.16
CA SER A 129 8.00 -20.12 5.78
C SER A 129 7.84 -20.95 7.05
N THR A 130 6.59 -21.08 7.50
CA THR A 130 6.18 -22.00 8.57
C THR A 130 6.00 -23.41 8.00
#